data_AF-A0AAE1HF11-F1
#
_entry.id   AF-A0AAE1HF11-F1
#
_cell.length_a   1.000
_cell.length_b   1.000
_cell.length_c   1.000
_cell.angle_alpha   90.00
_cell.angle_beta   90.00
_cell.angle_gamma   90.00
#
_symmetry.space_group_name_H-M   'P 1'
#
loop_
_entity.id
_entity.type
_entity.pdbx_description
1 polymer ?
#
loop_
_entity_poly.entity_id
_entity_poly.type
_entity_poly.pdbx_seq_one_letter_code
_entity_poly.pdbx_strand_id
1 'polypeptide(L)'
;FKRGLTCLHLTSRVICPAEPVQLQLLGQYRPAAAKMPTECISECLPNPLQRELADSIIRMVPLDDIRILLACGAKVNEPVTQGLRPLHYAVWQRYPEAAMLLLVRGGDVNARDECGYSALHLSAEHGYTELVKLLLLQGARVDYREDTDDPFPRTTLCDEPLRLAIRNGHHEVARVLLENGADPNKRYFFGSEINLVSPLDLDFMRLLLTYGANPDAQDRAGLTPLMKAARLPQGMESVLLLLSFGANVNAQTDERHDFRSVLHYAVLSGNLATVNLLLRQGARVNFPPDYQKATPLQLAVLKGDPELVRMLIDAGADVNASSPIIGTALHVVCADNIPNRLDLLQQLLEAGADPNVLVESDEGPPLRPVLAEYLASNEAQPCPVVVNMLLRYGAKVVMKTQFRDPHGLLNCLQSVAQHEDVFLTLLDAAESFDTCMIRRSQFLTEAQRAVLMQLATCPLPLSQQVRLYLRRLFGNRLPQLAPHLPLPKLLQQYLTYGPCGARAQLAPHLPLPKLLQQYLTYGPCGARAQLAPHLPLPKLLQQYLTYGPCGARAQFG
;
A
#
# COMPACT_ATOMS: atom_id res chain seq x y z
N PHE A 1 0.28 7.37 17.47
CA PHE A 1 0.10 5.94 17.15
C PHE A 1 -1.34 5.43 17.27
N LYS A 2 -2.02 5.40 18.43
CA LYS A 2 -3.42 4.87 18.54
C LYS A 2 -4.50 5.60 17.70
N ARG A 3 -4.27 6.83 17.21
CA ARG A 3 -5.20 7.58 16.33
C ARG A 3 -4.78 7.63 14.84
N GLY A 4 -3.56 7.24 14.50
CA GLY A 4 -3.06 7.22 13.12
C GLY A 4 -3.17 5.84 12.46
N LEU A 5 -3.05 4.77 13.27
CA LEU A 5 -3.24 3.39 12.82
C LEU A 5 -4.70 3.03 12.53
N THR A 6 -5.67 3.80 13.02
CA THR A 6 -7.09 3.59 12.71
C THR A 6 -7.44 3.91 11.25
N CYS A 7 -6.60 4.65 10.53
CA CYS A 7 -6.71 4.79 9.07
C CYS A 7 -5.91 3.73 8.29
N LEU A 8 -5.12 2.89 8.97
CA LEU A 8 -4.28 1.83 8.39
C LEU A 8 -4.68 0.44 8.93
N HIS A 9 -5.88 0.28 9.47
CA HIS A 9 -6.45 -1.05 9.71
C HIS A 9 -6.60 -1.78 8.37
N LEU A 10 -5.56 -2.55 8.05
CA LEU A 10 -5.64 -3.73 7.21
C LEU A 10 -6.80 -4.57 7.72
N THR A 11 -7.83 -4.66 6.89
CA THR A 11 -8.90 -5.64 6.95
C THR A 11 -8.30 -7.03 6.73
N SER A 12 -7.63 -7.59 7.74
CA SER A 12 -7.23 -9.00 7.79
C SER A 12 -8.42 -9.92 8.13
N ARG A 13 -9.54 -9.71 7.44
CA ARG A 13 -10.69 -10.61 7.31
C ARG A 13 -11.29 -10.42 5.91
N VAL A 14 -10.57 -10.86 4.89
CA VAL A 14 -11.15 -11.20 3.59
C VAL A 14 -10.61 -12.56 3.19
N ILE A 15 -10.97 -13.57 3.99
CA ILE A 15 -11.30 -14.87 3.40
C ILE A 15 -12.61 -14.60 2.68
N CYS A 16 -12.59 -14.58 1.35
CA CYS A 16 -13.81 -14.53 0.55
C CYS A 16 -14.72 -15.71 0.93
N PRO A 17 -15.95 -15.48 1.43
CA PRO A 17 -17.03 -16.30 0.96
C PRO A 17 -17.48 -15.72 -0.39
N ALA A 18 -17.49 -16.57 -1.40
CA ALA A 18 -18.38 -16.37 -2.53
C ALA A 18 -19.80 -16.17 -1.96
N GLU A 19 -20.39 -14.98 -2.18
CA GLU A 19 -21.82 -14.74 -2.43
C GLU A 19 -22.18 -13.23 -2.44
N PRO A 20 -23.27 -12.84 -3.13
CA PRO A 20 -23.41 -11.57 -3.82
C PRO A 20 -24.05 -10.50 -2.92
N VAL A 21 -23.52 -9.27 -2.91
CA VAL A 21 -24.16 -8.15 -2.20
C VAL A 21 -24.41 -6.97 -3.13
N GLN A 22 -25.68 -6.90 -3.51
CA GLN A 22 -26.52 -5.71 -3.67
C GLN A 22 -25.86 -4.36 -3.34
N LEU A 23 -25.65 -3.55 -4.37
CA LEU A 23 -25.44 -2.10 -4.28
C LEU A 23 -26.81 -1.40 -4.13
N GLN A 24 -27.10 -0.91 -2.94
CA GLN A 24 -28.11 0.12 -2.67
C GLN A 24 -27.37 1.40 -2.20
N LEU A 25 -27.76 2.54 -2.79
CA LEU A 25 -27.24 3.90 -2.59
C LEU A 25 -26.09 4.37 -3.50
N LEU A 26 -26.29 4.15 -4.82
CA LEU A 26 -26.16 5.22 -5.80
C LEU A 26 -27.57 5.49 -6.34
N GLY A 27 -28.03 6.74 -6.23
CA GLY A 27 -29.29 7.18 -6.80
C GLY A 27 -29.28 6.95 -8.31
N GLN A 28 -30.18 6.07 -8.75
CA GLN A 28 -30.73 5.96 -10.10
C GLN A 28 -29.72 5.97 -11.25
N TYR A 29 -29.07 4.84 -11.53
CA TYR A 29 -28.81 4.43 -12.92
C TYR A 29 -28.63 2.91 -12.93
N ARG A 30 -29.75 2.19 -12.88
CA ARG A 30 -29.82 0.85 -13.47
C ARG A 30 -29.87 1.07 -14.98
N PRO A 31 -29.05 0.41 -15.82
CA PRO A 31 -29.42 0.27 -17.22
C PRO A 31 -30.72 -0.52 -17.20
N ALA A 32 -31.83 0.16 -17.49
CA ALA A 32 -33.07 -0.53 -17.74
C ALA A 32 -32.77 -1.53 -18.85
N ALA A 33 -32.99 -2.82 -18.60
CA ALA A 33 -33.22 -3.76 -19.68
C ALA A 33 -34.32 -3.12 -20.53
N ALA A 34 -33.96 -2.58 -21.68
CA ALA A 34 -34.87 -1.94 -22.61
C ALA A 34 -35.78 -3.02 -23.21
N LYS A 35 -36.76 -3.46 -22.43
CA LYS A 35 -37.99 -3.99 -22.99
C LYS A 35 -38.67 -2.79 -23.65
N MET A 36 -38.81 -2.85 -24.98
CA MET A 36 -39.71 -1.96 -25.71
C MET A 36 -41.06 -1.93 -24.98
N PRO A 37 -41.70 -0.76 -24.82
CA PRO A 37 -43.02 -0.69 -24.22
C PRO A 37 -44.03 -1.34 -25.18
N THR A 38 -44.32 -2.61 -24.92
CA THR A 38 -45.57 -3.23 -25.39
C THR A 38 -46.68 -2.65 -24.52
N GLU A 39 -47.53 -1.84 -25.14
CA GLU A 39 -48.77 -1.25 -24.62
C GLU A 39 -48.61 0.03 -23.79
N CYS A 40 -48.84 1.16 -24.45
CA CYS A 40 -49.66 2.27 -23.94
C CYS A 40 -50.09 3.12 -25.15
N ILE A 41 -51.36 2.99 -25.54
CA ILE A 41 -52.04 3.88 -26.48
C ILE A 41 -52.38 5.15 -25.70
N SER A 42 -51.82 6.30 -26.08
CA SER A 42 -52.55 7.56 -26.24
C SER A 42 -51.60 8.74 -26.41
N GLU A 43 -51.89 9.52 -27.45
CA GLU A 43 -51.50 10.91 -27.75
C GLU A 43 -50.26 11.14 -28.63
N CYS A 44 -50.52 11.95 -29.67
CA CYS A 44 -49.71 12.32 -30.84
C CYS A 44 -49.69 11.29 -31.99
N LEU A 45 -50.33 11.63 -33.11
CA LEU A 45 -50.25 10.93 -34.41
C LEU A 45 -49.10 11.54 -35.23
N PRO A 46 -47.90 10.92 -35.33
CA PRO A 46 -46.99 11.17 -36.43
C PRO A 46 -47.28 10.13 -37.53
N ASN A 47 -47.40 10.60 -38.78
CA ASN A 47 -47.40 9.84 -40.05
C ASN A 47 -47.64 8.30 -39.93
N PRO A 48 -48.86 7.78 -40.19
CA PRO A 48 -49.18 6.35 -40.02
C PRO A 48 -48.25 5.44 -40.83
N LEU A 49 -47.86 5.88 -42.03
CA LEU A 49 -46.94 5.15 -42.91
C LEU A 49 -45.53 4.94 -42.31
N GLN A 50 -45.06 5.86 -41.46
CA GLN A 50 -43.74 5.72 -40.82
C GLN A 50 -43.76 4.70 -39.70
N ARG A 51 -44.86 4.69 -38.94
CA ARG A 51 -45.09 3.69 -37.92
C ARG A 51 -45.28 2.30 -38.53
N GLU A 52 -46.03 2.19 -39.62
CA GLU A 52 -46.16 0.94 -40.38
C GLU A 52 -44.82 0.45 -40.92
N LEU A 53 -43.97 1.35 -41.43
CA LEU A 53 -42.63 0.99 -41.86
C LEU A 53 -41.78 0.47 -40.70
N ALA A 54 -41.76 1.15 -39.54
CA ALA A 54 -41.07 0.64 -38.36
C ALA A 54 -41.64 -0.70 -37.87
N ASP A 55 -42.96 -0.85 -37.81
CA ASP A 55 -43.63 -2.09 -37.40
C ASP A 55 -43.37 -3.24 -38.38
N SER A 56 -43.20 -2.95 -39.68
CA SER A 56 -42.83 -3.94 -40.70
C SER A 56 -41.39 -4.44 -40.51
N ILE A 57 -40.47 -3.55 -40.14
CA ILE A 57 -39.08 -3.90 -39.83
C ILE A 57 -39.02 -4.71 -38.53
N ILE A 58 -39.78 -4.30 -37.51
CA ILE A 58 -39.90 -5.01 -36.23
C ILE A 58 -40.43 -6.43 -36.43
N ARG A 59 -41.42 -6.61 -37.31
CA ARG A 59 -42.01 -7.91 -37.64
C ARG A 59 -41.17 -8.75 -38.61
N MET A 60 -40.01 -8.27 -39.07
CA MET A 60 -39.15 -8.93 -40.06
C MET A 60 -39.90 -9.36 -41.33
N VAL A 61 -40.69 -8.43 -41.87
CA VAL A 61 -41.41 -8.62 -43.13
C VAL A 61 -40.40 -8.75 -44.30
N PRO A 62 -40.69 -9.52 -45.38
CA PRO A 62 -39.83 -9.60 -46.56
C PRO A 62 -39.47 -8.23 -47.14
N LEU A 63 -38.29 -8.15 -47.76
CA LEU A 63 -37.74 -6.91 -48.31
C LEU A 63 -38.65 -6.23 -49.34
N ASP A 64 -39.49 -7.00 -50.05
CA ASP A 64 -40.39 -6.46 -51.06
C ASP A 64 -41.50 -5.58 -50.46
N ASP A 65 -42.01 -5.92 -49.29
CA ASP A 65 -43.01 -5.08 -48.61
C ASP A 65 -42.38 -3.79 -48.09
N ILE A 66 -41.14 -3.85 -47.59
CA ILE A 66 -40.37 -2.66 -47.19
C ILE A 66 -40.12 -1.77 -48.42
N ARG A 67 -39.80 -2.35 -49.59
CA ARG A 67 -39.65 -1.62 -50.85
C ARG A 67 -40.95 -0.94 -51.28
N ILE A 68 -42.08 -1.62 -51.14
CA ILE A 68 -43.41 -1.08 -51.45
C ILE A 68 -43.72 0.10 -50.53
N LEU A 69 -43.50 -0.03 -49.22
CA LEU A 69 -43.74 1.06 -48.26
C LEU A 69 -42.89 2.29 -48.56
N LEU A 70 -41.62 2.10 -48.93
CA LEU A 70 -40.76 3.20 -49.37
C LEU A 70 -41.22 3.81 -50.71
N ALA A 71 -41.77 3.02 -51.62
CA ALA A 71 -42.34 3.52 -52.88
C ALA A 71 -43.66 4.28 -52.65
N CYS A 72 -44.47 3.90 -51.66
CA CYS A 72 -45.70 4.55 -51.24
C CYS A 72 -45.49 5.90 -50.53
N GLY A 73 -44.23 6.32 -50.34
CA GLY A 73 -43.89 7.63 -49.77
C GLY A 73 -43.43 7.62 -48.32
N ALA A 74 -43.16 6.44 -47.72
CA ALA A 74 -42.48 6.39 -46.43
C ALA A 74 -41.04 6.94 -46.57
N LYS A 75 -40.69 7.92 -45.73
CA LYS A 75 -39.38 8.59 -45.76
C LYS A 75 -38.40 7.86 -44.84
N VAL A 76 -37.19 7.58 -45.32
CA VAL A 76 -36.17 6.80 -44.58
C VAL A 76 -35.66 7.51 -43.32
N ASN A 77 -35.71 8.84 -43.28
CA ASN A 77 -35.05 9.67 -42.26
C ASN A 77 -35.98 10.24 -41.18
N GLU A 78 -37.30 10.06 -41.29
CA GLU A 78 -38.20 10.60 -40.27
C GLU A 78 -38.14 9.76 -38.98
N PRO A 79 -38.10 10.41 -37.81
CA PRO A 79 -38.19 9.72 -36.53
C PRO A 79 -39.61 9.19 -36.29
N VAL A 80 -39.72 8.06 -35.61
CA VAL A 80 -40.99 7.40 -35.27
C VAL A 80 -41.35 7.66 -33.81
N THR A 81 -40.69 6.99 -32.88
CA THR A 81 -40.83 7.22 -31.43
C THR A 81 -39.48 7.49 -30.81
N GLN A 82 -39.37 8.46 -29.90
CA GLN A 82 -38.12 8.77 -29.17
C GLN A 82 -36.94 9.13 -30.08
N GLY A 83 -37.22 9.76 -31.22
CA GLY A 83 -36.19 10.07 -32.23
C GLY A 83 -35.66 8.84 -33.00
N LEU A 84 -36.17 7.63 -32.76
CA LEU A 84 -35.73 6.42 -33.45
C LEU A 84 -36.15 6.46 -34.92
N ARG A 85 -35.20 6.13 -35.80
CA ARG A 85 -35.40 6.07 -37.25
C ARG A 85 -35.53 4.62 -37.71
N PRO A 86 -36.09 4.38 -38.91
CA PRO A 86 -36.14 3.05 -39.52
C PRO A 86 -34.85 2.24 -39.43
N LEU A 87 -33.70 2.90 -39.62
CA LEU A 87 -32.39 2.26 -39.52
C LEU A 87 -32.08 1.73 -38.11
N HIS A 88 -32.50 2.45 -37.05
CA HIS A 88 -32.33 1.98 -35.66
C HIS A 88 -33.15 0.71 -35.40
N TYR A 89 -34.38 0.64 -35.91
CA TYR A 89 -35.20 -0.58 -35.79
C TYR A 89 -34.60 -1.77 -36.56
N ALA A 90 -34.04 -1.54 -37.76
CA ALA A 90 -33.40 -2.59 -38.54
C ALA A 90 -32.16 -3.15 -37.85
N VAL A 91 -31.36 -2.26 -37.23
CA VAL A 91 -30.20 -2.66 -36.42
C VAL A 91 -30.63 -3.41 -35.16
N TRP A 92 -31.61 -2.91 -34.43
CA TRP A 92 -32.12 -3.54 -33.21
C TRP A 92 -32.60 -4.97 -33.46
N GLN A 93 -33.27 -5.19 -34.58
CA GLN A 93 -33.74 -6.53 -34.96
C GLN A 93 -32.66 -7.40 -35.59
N ARG A 94 -31.45 -6.88 -35.84
CA ARG A 94 -30.38 -7.60 -36.55
C ARG A 94 -30.80 -8.01 -37.98
N TYR A 95 -31.42 -7.09 -38.72
CA TYR A 95 -31.87 -7.29 -40.11
C TYR A 95 -30.94 -6.56 -41.09
N PRO A 96 -29.77 -7.14 -41.47
CA PRO A 96 -28.76 -6.46 -42.28
C PRO A 96 -29.23 -6.13 -43.68
N GLU A 97 -30.09 -6.95 -44.29
CA GLU A 97 -30.61 -6.70 -45.64
C GLU A 97 -31.56 -5.50 -45.66
N ALA A 98 -32.43 -5.37 -44.64
CA ALA A 98 -33.26 -4.19 -44.49
C ALA A 98 -32.43 -2.95 -44.17
N ALA A 99 -31.41 -3.06 -43.31
CA ALA A 99 -30.49 -1.97 -43.03
C ALA A 99 -29.78 -1.50 -44.31
N MET A 100 -29.24 -2.43 -45.11
CA MET A 100 -28.61 -2.13 -46.40
C MET A 100 -29.59 -1.46 -47.37
N LEU A 101 -30.83 -1.95 -47.45
CA LEU A 101 -31.85 -1.36 -48.30
C LEU A 101 -32.18 0.09 -47.89
N LEU A 102 -32.31 0.36 -46.59
CA LEU A 102 -32.55 1.71 -46.08
C LEU A 102 -31.38 2.65 -46.38
N LEU A 103 -30.13 2.17 -46.23
CA LEU A 103 -28.93 2.95 -46.54
C LEU A 103 -28.82 3.28 -48.04
N VAL A 104 -29.06 2.30 -48.92
CA VAL A 104 -29.07 2.51 -50.38
C VAL A 104 -30.15 3.52 -50.80
N ARG A 105 -31.25 3.61 -50.06
CA ARG A 105 -32.35 4.56 -50.29
C ARG A 105 -32.08 5.95 -49.68
N GLY A 106 -30.86 6.24 -49.25
CA GLY A 106 -30.46 7.55 -48.72
C GLY A 106 -30.73 7.72 -47.23
N GLY A 107 -30.77 6.62 -46.47
CA GLY A 107 -30.87 6.66 -45.02
C GLY A 107 -29.65 7.28 -44.37
N ASP A 108 -29.87 8.22 -43.46
CA ASP A 108 -28.81 8.89 -42.70
C ASP A 108 -28.13 7.89 -41.74
N VAL A 109 -26.96 7.38 -42.12
CA VAL A 109 -26.16 6.43 -41.31
C VAL A 109 -25.82 7.01 -39.92
N ASN A 110 -25.58 8.32 -39.87
CA ASN A 110 -25.11 9.04 -38.69
C ASN A 110 -26.22 9.69 -37.87
N ALA A 111 -27.48 9.38 -38.18
CA ALA A 111 -28.58 9.89 -37.39
C ALA A 111 -28.49 9.42 -35.94
N ARG A 112 -28.90 10.30 -35.02
CA ARG A 112 -28.94 10.04 -33.58
C ARG A 112 -30.38 10.07 -33.08
N ASP A 113 -30.68 9.23 -32.11
CA ASP A 113 -31.93 9.26 -31.36
C ASP A 113 -31.93 10.37 -30.29
N GLU A 114 -33.01 10.48 -29.51
CA GLU A 114 -33.12 11.46 -28.41
C GLU A 114 -32.09 11.25 -27.29
N CYS A 115 -31.56 10.03 -27.15
CA CYS A 115 -30.50 9.68 -26.21
C CYS A 115 -29.09 9.95 -26.77
N GLY A 116 -28.98 10.28 -28.06
CA GLY A 116 -27.73 10.52 -28.77
C GLY A 116 -27.10 9.29 -29.43
N TYR A 117 -27.72 8.11 -29.32
CA TYR A 117 -27.25 6.86 -29.93
C TYR A 117 -27.53 6.83 -31.44
N SER A 118 -26.56 6.35 -32.19
CA SER A 118 -26.69 6.05 -33.63
C SER A 118 -26.85 4.55 -33.86
N ALA A 119 -27.16 4.19 -35.11
CA ALA A 119 -27.14 2.80 -35.58
C ALA A 119 -25.83 2.06 -35.25
N LEU A 120 -24.68 2.77 -35.29
CA LEU A 120 -23.39 2.19 -34.95
C LEU A 120 -23.27 1.90 -33.45
N HIS A 121 -23.80 2.77 -32.59
CA HIS A 121 -23.79 2.57 -31.13
C HIS A 121 -24.62 1.35 -30.73
N LEU A 122 -25.83 1.20 -31.28
CA LEU A 122 -26.70 0.05 -31.02
C LEU A 122 -26.04 -1.26 -31.49
N SER A 123 -25.39 -1.22 -32.66
CA SER A 123 -24.66 -2.38 -33.18
C SER A 123 -23.47 -2.75 -32.29
N ALA A 124 -22.79 -1.75 -31.71
CA ALA A 124 -21.65 -1.96 -30.82
C ALA A 124 -22.06 -2.44 -29.43
N GLU A 125 -23.18 -1.97 -28.91
CA GLU A 125 -23.75 -2.42 -27.64
C GLU A 125 -24.16 -3.89 -27.69
N HIS A 126 -24.75 -4.36 -28.79
CA HIS A 126 -25.21 -5.75 -28.91
C HIS A 126 -24.20 -6.70 -29.57
N GLY A 127 -23.05 -6.19 -30.02
CA GLY A 127 -22.01 -7.02 -30.63
C GLY A 127 -22.31 -7.48 -32.06
N TYR A 128 -23.11 -6.72 -32.82
CA TYR A 128 -23.50 -7.08 -34.19
C TYR A 128 -22.40 -6.76 -35.21
N THR A 129 -21.39 -7.62 -35.29
CA THR A 129 -20.20 -7.46 -36.14
C THR A 129 -20.51 -7.20 -37.61
N GLU A 130 -21.43 -7.96 -38.21
CA GLU A 130 -21.82 -7.79 -39.62
C GLU A 130 -22.50 -6.45 -39.88
N LEU A 131 -23.36 -5.98 -38.95
CA LEU A 131 -23.98 -4.66 -39.06
C LEU A 131 -22.96 -3.54 -38.86
N VAL A 132 -22.01 -3.69 -37.93
CA VAL A 132 -20.91 -2.72 -37.75
C VAL A 132 -20.11 -2.58 -39.04
N LYS A 133 -19.70 -3.69 -39.66
CA LYS A 133 -18.98 -3.67 -40.96
C LYS A 133 -19.80 -2.98 -42.05
N LEU A 134 -21.09 -3.31 -42.17
CA LEU A 134 -21.99 -2.70 -43.15
C LEU A 134 -22.13 -1.18 -42.94
N LEU A 135 -22.31 -0.74 -41.70
CA LEU A 135 -22.46 0.68 -41.37
C LEU A 135 -21.17 1.46 -41.64
N LEU A 136 -20.01 0.89 -41.28
CA LEU A 136 -18.69 1.51 -41.55
C LEU A 136 -18.40 1.61 -43.05
N LEU A 137 -18.73 0.58 -43.84
CA LEU A 137 -18.62 0.62 -45.31
C LEU A 137 -19.46 1.73 -45.94
N GLN A 138 -20.59 2.09 -45.33
CA GLN A 138 -21.47 3.18 -45.78
C GLN A 138 -21.07 4.55 -45.21
N GLY A 139 -19.90 4.68 -44.60
CA GLY A 139 -19.38 5.94 -44.09
C GLY A 139 -19.96 6.35 -42.72
N ALA A 140 -20.29 5.38 -41.86
CA ALA A 140 -20.61 5.68 -40.46
C ALA A 140 -19.45 6.40 -39.79
N ARG A 141 -19.74 7.52 -39.14
CA ARG A 141 -18.80 8.23 -38.28
C ARG A 141 -18.50 7.37 -37.07
N VAL A 142 -17.22 7.25 -36.72
CA VAL A 142 -16.77 6.43 -35.59
C VAL A 142 -16.69 7.27 -34.31
N ASP A 143 -16.20 8.50 -34.41
CA ASP A 143 -16.02 9.38 -33.26
C ASP A 143 -17.16 10.39 -33.12
N TYR A 144 -18.04 10.18 -32.15
CA TYR A 144 -19.24 11.02 -31.98
C TYR A 144 -19.04 12.18 -31.00
N ARG A 145 -17.95 12.19 -30.24
CA ARG A 145 -17.62 13.25 -29.27
C ARG A 145 -16.53 14.17 -29.81
N GLU A 146 -16.69 15.47 -29.55
CA GLU A 146 -15.64 16.47 -29.80
C GLU A 146 -14.50 16.32 -28.80
N ASP A 147 -13.30 16.74 -29.19
CA ASP A 147 -12.16 16.78 -28.28
C ASP A 147 -12.35 17.92 -27.30
N THR A 148 -12.43 17.58 -26.02
CA THR A 148 -12.48 18.55 -24.92
C THR A 148 -11.09 18.68 -24.30
N ASP A 149 -10.63 19.90 -24.08
CA ASP A 149 -9.40 20.16 -23.32
C ASP A 149 -9.50 19.72 -21.85
N ASP A 150 -10.73 19.57 -21.34
CA ASP A 150 -11.00 19.09 -19.98
C ASP A 150 -10.51 17.64 -19.79
N PRO A 151 -9.67 17.36 -18.77
CA PRO A 151 -9.13 16.02 -18.54
C PRO A 151 -10.20 14.97 -18.19
N PHE A 152 -11.32 15.42 -17.60
CA PHE A 152 -12.47 14.58 -17.24
C PHE A 152 -13.77 15.25 -17.67
N PRO A 153 -14.20 15.06 -18.94
CA PRO A 153 -15.42 15.69 -19.42
C PRO A 153 -16.64 15.19 -18.64
N ARG A 154 -17.64 16.08 -18.47
CA ARG A 154 -18.92 15.69 -17.88
C ARG A 154 -19.53 14.56 -18.70
N THR A 155 -20.27 13.68 -18.03
CA THR A 155 -21.03 12.61 -18.69
C THR A 155 -21.98 13.21 -19.71
N THR A 156 -21.58 13.22 -20.98
CA THR A 156 -22.51 13.40 -22.09
C THR A 156 -23.43 12.18 -22.12
N LEU A 157 -24.67 12.34 -22.58
CA LEU A 157 -25.65 11.24 -22.59
C LEU A 157 -25.22 10.03 -23.43
N CYS A 158 -24.27 10.20 -24.36
CA CYS A 158 -23.88 9.18 -25.32
C CYS A 158 -22.38 8.83 -25.20
N ASP A 159 -22.10 7.58 -24.83
CA ASP A 159 -20.78 6.95 -24.85
C ASP A 159 -20.38 6.58 -26.29
N GLU A 160 -19.09 6.53 -26.65
CA GLU A 160 -18.68 6.16 -28.02
C GLU A 160 -18.97 4.68 -28.31
N PRO A 161 -19.13 4.30 -29.59
CA PRO A 161 -19.38 2.91 -29.96
C PRO A 161 -18.28 1.96 -29.47
N LEU A 162 -17.01 2.41 -29.46
CA LEU A 162 -15.89 1.60 -28.97
C LEU A 162 -16.06 1.26 -27.47
N ARG A 163 -16.45 2.23 -26.66
CA ARG A 163 -16.69 2.05 -25.22
C ARG A 163 -17.83 1.09 -24.94
N LEU A 164 -18.92 1.16 -25.71
CA LEU A 164 -20.04 0.24 -25.58
C LEU A 164 -19.61 -1.21 -25.88
N ALA A 165 -18.81 -1.40 -26.94
CA ALA A 165 -18.27 -2.70 -27.29
C ALA A 165 -17.36 -3.27 -26.19
N ILE A 166 -16.49 -2.45 -25.61
CA ILE A 166 -15.58 -2.86 -24.52
C ILE A 166 -16.38 -3.20 -23.25
N ARG A 167 -17.31 -2.34 -22.84
CA ARG A 167 -18.13 -2.52 -21.62
C ARG A 167 -18.93 -3.83 -21.66
N ASN A 168 -19.40 -4.22 -22.84
CA ASN A 168 -20.21 -5.42 -23.04
C ASN A 168 -19.38 -6.66 -23.45
N GLY A 169 -18.05 -6.53 -23.57
CA GLY A 169 -17.15 -7.65 -23.84
C GLY A 169 -17.09 -8.09 -25.31
N HIS A 170 -17.48 -7.24 -26.27
CA HIS A 170 -17.48 -7.55 -27.70
C HIS A 170 -16.13 -7.24 -28.37
N HIS A 171 -15.20 -8.19 -28.29
CA HIS A 171 -13.83 -8.04 -28.79
C HIS A 171 -13.73 -7.81 -30.31
N GLU A 172 -14.49 -8.57 -31.10
CA GLU A 172 -14.48 -8.44 -32.57
C GLU A 172 -14.99 -7.07 -33.03
N VAL A 173 -16.02 -6.56 -32.37
CA VAL A 173 -16.54 -5.22 -32.69
C VAL A 173 -15.54 -4.13 -32.32
N ALA A 174 -14.93 -4.21 -31.15
CA ALA A 174 -13.89 -3.26 -30.74
C ALA A 174 -12.71 -3.26 -31.73
N ARG A 175 -12.32 -4.44 -32.24
CA ARG A 175 -11.30 -4.57 -33.30
C ARG A 175 -11.70 -3.83 -34.57
N VAL A 176 -12.89 -4.12 -35.10
CA VAL A 176 -13.36 -3.50 -36.34
C VAL A 176 -13.48 -1.98 -36.18
N LEU A 177 -13.92 -1.48 -35.03
CA LEU A 177 -14.02 -0.05 -34.77
C LEU A 177 -12.64 0.62 -34.75
N LEU A 178 -11.63 0.02 -34.10
CA LEU A 178 -10.26 0.53 -34.09
C LEU A 178 -9.59 0.49 -35.47
N GLU A 179 -9.82 -0.58 -36.25
CA GLU A 179 -9.33 -0.68 -37.64
C GLU A 179 -9.89 0.44 -38.54
N ASN A 180 -11.08 0.94 -38.23
CA ASN A 180 -11.74 2.03 -38.96
C ASN A 180 -11.51 3.41 -38.31
N GLY A 181 -10.51 3.54 -37.44
CA GLY A 181 -10.04 4.83 -36.92
C GLY A 181 -10.70 5.31 -35.62
N ALA A 182 -11.33 4.44 -34.83
CA ALA A 182 -11.79 4.81 -33.49
C ALA A 182 -10.61 5.24 -32.59
N ASP A 183 -10.75 6.34 -31.87
CA ASP A 183 -9.73 6.82 -30.94
C ASP A 183 -9.71 6.01 -29.62
N PRO A 184 -8.66 5.21 -29.31
CA PRO A 184 -8.59 4.47 -28.05
C PRO A 184 -8.30 5.36 -26.83
N ASN A 185 -7.85 6.60 -27.07
CA ASN A 185 -7.43 7.55 -26.05
C ASN A 185 -8.53 8.54 -25.64
N LYS A 186 -9.76 8.35 -26.12
CA LYS A 186 -10.85 9.24 -25.74
C LYS A 186 -11.06 9.24 -24.24
N ARG A 187 -11.23 10.44 -23.68
CA ARG A 187 -11.38 10.64 -22.24
C ARG A 187 -12.84 10.70 -21.87
N TYR A 188 -13.17 10.00 -20.79
CA TYR A 188 -14.50 9.99 -20.20
C TYR A 188 -14.43 10.48 -18.76
N PHE A 189 -15.59 10.60 -18.14
CA PHE A 189 -15.71 11.03 -16.75
C PHE A 189 -14.85 10.23 -15.77
N PHE A 190 -14.66 8.93 -16.02
CA PHE A 190 -13.85 8.05 -15.17
C PHE A 190 -12.41 7.87 -15.66
N GLY A 191 -12.02 8.43 -16.80
CA GLY A 191 -10.73 8.22 -17.46
C GLY A 191 -10.87 7.69 -18.88
N SER A 192 -9.74 7.35 -19.50
CA SER A 192 -9.67 6.73 -20.83
C SER A 192 -10.10 5.25 -20.83
N GLU A 193 -10.38 4.70 -22.01
CA GLU A 193 -10.86 3.32 -22.17
C GLU A 193 -9.93 2.27 -21.58
N ILE A 194 -8.61 2.42 -21.75
CA ILE A 194 -7.61 1.49 -21.20
C ILE A 194 -7.67 1.38 -19.66
N ASN A 195 -8.16 2.41 -18.97
CA ASN A 195 -8.33 2.38 -17.51
C ASN A 195 -9.60 1.69 -17.05
N LEU A 196 -10.57 1.50 -17.94
CA LEU A 196 -11.87 0.92 -17.63
C LEU A 196 -11.95 -0.57 -17.97
N VAL A 197 -11.12 -1.02 -18.92
CA VAL A 197 -10.88 -2.44 -19.16
C VAL A 197 -10.45 -3.11 -17.86
N SER A 198 -11.01 -4.30 -17.59
CA SER A 198 -10.55 -5.11 -16.47
C SER A 198 -9.07 -5.40 -16.64
N PRO A 199 -8.22 -5.19 -15.61
CA PRO A 199 -6.80 -5.49 -15.72
C PRO A 199 -6.52 -6.95 -16.09
N LEU A 200 -7.46 -7.87 -15.89
CA LEU A 200 -7.32 -9.29 -16.24
C LEU A 200 -7.68 -9.59 -17.72
N ASP A 201 -8.37 -8.68 -18.40
CA ASP A 201 -8.81 -8.89 -19.79
C ASP A 201 -7.69 -8.51 -20.76
N LEU A 202 -6.72 -9.41 -20.88
CA LEU A 202 -5.51 -9.23 -21.69
C LEU A 202 -5.82 -8.98 -23.16
N ASP A 203 -6.88 -9.57 -23.69
CA ASP A 203 -7.24 -9.45 -25.10
C ASP A 203 -7.67 -8.02 -25.45
N PHE A 204 -8.51 -7.40 -24.61
CA PHE A 204 -8.89 -6.00 -24.78
C PHE A 204 -7.73 -5.06 -24.53
N MET A 205 -6.95 -5.32 -23.49
CA MET A 205 -5.79 -4.49 -23.17
C MET A 205 -4.76 -4.51 -24.31
N ARG A 206 -4.45 -5.70 -24.86
CA ARG A 206 -3.55 -5.87 -26.00
C ARG A 206 -4.08 -5.16 -27.22
N LEU A 207 -5.37 -5.33 -27.53
CA LEU A 207 -6.02 -4.69 -28.65
C LEU A 207 -5.90 -3.16 -28.58
N LEU A 208 -6.29 -2.56 -27.45
CA LEU A 208 -6.17 -1.11 -27.26
C LEU A 208 -4.73 -0.62 -27.40
N LEU A 209 -3.76 -1.32 -26.79
CA LEU A 209 -2.35 -0.96 -26.86
C LEU A 209 -1.79 -1.06 -28.29
N THR A 210 -2.18 -2.09 -29.06
CA THR A 210 -1.76 -2.23 -30.46
C THR A 210 -2.23 -1.10 -31.36
N TYR A 211 -3.38 -0.49 -31.04
CA TYR A 211 -3.94 0.65 -31.77
C TYR A 211 -3.55 2.01 -31.16
N GLY A 212 -2.54 2.05 -30.28
CA GLY A 212 -1.96 3.30 -29.78
C GLY A 212 -2.62 3.87 -28.53
N ALA A 213 -3.31 3.05 -27.73
CA ALA A 213 -3.74 3.45 -26.40
C ALA A 213 -2.55 3.84 -25.52
N ASN A 214 -2.66 4.95 -24.79
CA ASN A 214 -1.62 5.42 -23.90
C ASN A 214 -1.59 4.55 -22.62
N PRO A 215 -0.51 3.78 -22.38
CA PRO A 215 -0.39 2.93 -21.18
C PRO A 215 -0.27 3.72 -19.88
N ASP A 216 0.07 5.01 -19.96
CA ASP A 216 0.25 5.91 -18.81
C ASP A 216 -0.96 6.83 -18.58
N ALA A 217 -2.06 6.60 -19.29
CA ALA A 217 -3.27 7.38 -19.06
C ALA A 217 -3.73 7.23 -17.60
N GLN A 218 -4.04 8.33 -16.94
CA GLN A 218 -4.53 8.32 -15.56
C GLN A 218 -6.06 8.39 -15.53
N ASP A 219 -6.65 7.62 -14.61
CA ASP A 219 -8.06 7.74 -14.29
C ASP A 219 -8.33 8.92 -13.34
N ARG A 220 -9.60 9.13 -12.97
CA ARG A 220 -9.97 10.21 -12.03
C ARG A 220 -9.36 10.04 -10.63
N ALA A 221 -8.95 8.82 -10.28
CA ALA A 221 -8.23 8.53 -9.05
C ALA A 221 -6.71 8.74 -9.20
N GLY A 222 -6.21 9.10 -10.40
CA GLY A 222 -4.78 9.21 -10.68
C GLY A 222 -4.10 7.85 -10.87
N LEU A 223 -4.87 6.76 -10.99
CA LEU A 223 -4.34 5.41 -11.21
C LEU A 223 -4.07 5.20 -12.70
N THR A 224 -2.91 4.62 -12.99
CA THR A 224 -2.60 4.10 -14.32
C THR A 224 -3.08 2.65 -14.47
N PRO A 225 -3.24 2.13 -15.70
CA PRO A 225 -3.52 0.72 -15.95
C PRO A 225 -2.50 -0.21 -15.26
N LEU A 226 -1.22 0.21 -15.23
CA LEU A 226 -0.15 -0.54 -14.59
C LEU A 226 -0.33 -0.64 -13.07
N MET A 227 -0.79 0.43 -12.41
CA MET A 227 -1.11 0.39 -10.98
C MET A 227 -2.29 -0.54 -10.68
N LYS A 228 -3.33 -0.55 -11.53
CA LYS A 228 -4.48 -1.44 -11.38
C LYS A 228 -4.10 -2.91 -11.55
N ALA A 229 -3.23 -3.20 -12.51
CA ALA A 229 -2.67 -4.53 -12.72
C ALA A 229 -1.80 -4.98 -11.54
N ALA A 230 -0.87 -4.14 -11.09
CA ALA A 230 0.04 -4.44 -9.97
C ALA A 230 -0.68 -4.66 -8.62
N ARG A 231 -1.85 -4.05 -8.45
CA ARG A 231 -2.70 -4.22 -7.26
C ARG A 231 -3.30 -5.63 -7.15
N LEU A 232 -3.48 -6.33 -8.26
CA LEU A 232 -4.07 -7.67 -8.27
C LEU A 232 -2.98 -8.75 -8.24
N PRO A 233 -3.15 -9.81 -7.44
CA PRO A 233 -2.16 -10.89 -7.38
C PRO A 233 -2.04 -11.66 -8.71
N GLN A 234 -3.12 -11.73 -9.50
CA GLN A 234 -3.15 -12.40 -10.80
C GLN A 234 -2.73 -11.49 -11.97
N GLY A 235 -2.44 -10.21 -11.74
CA GLY A 235 -2.18 -9.22 -12.79
C GLY A 235 -0.80 -9.28 -13.43
N MET A 236 -0.01 -10.33 -13.21
CA MET A 236 1.37 -10.43 -13.70
C MET A 236 1.47 -10.35 -15.23
N GLU A 237 0.57 -11.04 -15.95
CA GLU A 237 0.54 -11.01 -17.41
C GLU A 237 0.20 -9.63 -17.95
N SER A 238 -0.70 -8.92 -17.27
CA SER A 238 -1.10 -7.55 -17.61
C SER A 238 0.02 -6.56 -17.35
N VAL A 239 0.76 -6.73 -16.24
CA VAL A 239 1.97 -5.95 -15.93
C VAL A 239 3.02 -6.16 -17.04
N LEU A 240 3.27 -7.41 -17.44
CA LEU A 240 4.21 -7.73 -18.52
C LEU A 240 3.80 -7.07 -19.85
N LEU A 241 2.53 -7.14 -20.19
CA LEU A 241 1.97 -6.54 -21.40
C LEU A 241 2.12 -5.02 -21.37
N LEU A 242 1.72 -4.35 -20.28
CA LEU A 242 1.82 -2.89 -20.19
C LEU A 242 3.27 -2.41 -20.28
N LEU A 243 4.20 -3.14 -19.67
CA LEU A 243 5.63 -2.82 -19.73
C LEU A 243 6.22 -3.05 -21.11
N SER A 244 5.76 -4.05 -21.88
CA SER A 244 6.22 -4.24 -23.26
C SER A 244 5.79 -3.11 -24.20
N PHE A 245 4.68 -2.44 -23.88
CA PHE A 245 4.21 -1.23 -24.57
C PHE A 245 4.74 0.08 -23.95
N GLY A 246 5.72 0.01 -23.03
CA GLY A 246 6.42 1.19 -22.52
C GLY A 246 5.74 1.91 -21.36
N ALA A 247 4.86 1.26 -20.61
CA ALA A 247 4.27 1.83 -19.39
C ALA A 247 5.34 2.31 -18.40
N ASN A 248 5.13 3.49 -17.81
CA ASN A 248 6.03 4.07 -16.83
C ASN A 248 5.93 3.34 -15.49
N VAL A 249 6.97 2.56 -15.19
CA VAL A 249 7.16 1.83 -13.91
C VAL A 249 7.12 2.78 -12.70
N ASN A 250 7.51 4.04 -12.90
CA ASN A 250 7.66 5.05 -11.86
C ASN A 250 6.49 6.06 -11.83
N ALA A 251 5.37 5.74 -12.49
CA ALA A 251 4.16 6.55 -12.37
C ALA A 251 3.74 6.66 -10.90
N GLN A 252 3.24 7.85 -10.53
CA GLN A 252 2.76 8.19 -9.19
C GLN A 252 1.34 8.75 -9.27
N THR A 253 0.55 8.47 -8.25
CA THR A 253 -0.80 9.02 -8.10
C THR A 253 -0.76 10.46 -7.59
N ASP A 254 -1.91 11.13 -7.65
CA ASP A 254 -2.08 12.45 -7.04
C ASP A 254 -2.06 12.40 -5.50
N GLU A 255 -2.05 13.59 -4.89
CA GLU A 255 -2.08 13.83 -3.45
C GLU A 255 -3.21 13.07 -2.73
N ARG A 256 -4.38 12.97 -3.39
CA ARG A 256 -5.56 12.26 -2.86
C ARG A 256 -5.30 10.79 -2.53
N HIS A 257 -4.30 10.19 -3.18
CA HIS A 257 -3.91 8.80 -3.00
C HIS A 257 -2.50 8.66 -2.42
N ASP A 258 -2.03 9.67 -1.69
CA ASP A 258 -0.75 9.68 -0.97
C ASP A 258 0.48 9.52 -1.88
N PHE A 259 0.44 9.99 -3.13
CA PHE A 259 1.58 9.91 -4.06
C PHE A 259 2.14 8.48 -4.24
N ARG A 260 1.29 7.46 -4.16
CA ARG A 260 1.69 6.06 -4.29
C ARG A 260 2.21 5.77 -5.69
N SER A 261 3.37 5.13 -5.76
CA SER A 261 3.94 4.59 -7.00
C SER A 261 3.42 3.19 -7.32
N VAL A 262 3.68 2.70 -8.54
CA VAL A 262 3.36 1.32 -8.96
C VAL A 262 3.93 0.28 -7.97
N LEU A 263 5.15 0.51 -7.46
CA LEU A 263 5.80 -0.39 -6.50
C LEU A 263 5.02 -0.50 -5.18
N HIS A 264 4.36 0.58 -4.73
CA HIS A 264 3.52 0.53 -3.54
C HIS A 264 2.33 -0.42 -3.74
N TYR A 265 1.68 -0.38 -4.90
CA TYR A 265 0.54 -1.27 -5.21
C TYR A 265 0.97 -2.74 -5.35
N ALA A 266 2.14 -2.99 -5.94
CA ALA A 266 2.71 -4.34 -6.02
C ALA A 266 3.07 -4.92 -4.64
N VAL A 267 3.62 -4.10 -3.74
CA VAL A 267 3.88 -4.49 -2.35
C VAL A 267 2.58 -4.81 -1.60
N LEU A 268 1.54 -4.00 -1.80
CA LEU A 268 0.22 -4.23 -1.19
C LEU A 268 -0.41 -5.54 -1.68
N SER A 269 -0.27 -5.88 -2.97
CA SER A 269 -0.76 -7.17 -3.48
C SER A 269 0.00 -8.35 -2.88
N GLY A 270 1.29 -8.18 -2.57
CA GLY A 270 2.17 -9.22 -2.01
C GLY A 270 2.64 -10.24 -3.03
N ASN A 271 2.42 -9.97 -4.31
CA ASN A 271 2.95 -10.84 -5.35
C ASN A 271 4.45 -10.55 -5.53
N LEU A 272 5.27 -11.43 -4.94
CA LEU A 272 6.73 -11.34 -4.97
C LEU A 272 7.28 -11.30 -6.40
N ALA A 273 6.67 -12.03 -7.34
CA ALA A 273 7.09 -12.05 -8.74
C ALA A 273 6.88 -10.69 -9.41
N THR A 274 5.74 -10.03 -9.17
CA THR A 274 5.48 -8.68 -9.70
C THR A 274 6.45 -7.65 -9.13
N VAL A 275 6.75 -7.73 -7.83
CA VAL A 275 7.67 -6.82 -7.16
C VAL A 275 9.08 -7.00 -7.70
N ASN A 276 9.57 -8.24 -7.79
CA ASN A 276 10.89 -8.54 -8.37
C ASN A 276 10.98 -8.06 -9.83
N LEU A 277 9.92 -8.25 -10.62
CA LEU A 277 9.88 -7.74 -11.99
C LEU A 277 9.98 -6.22 -12.04
N LEU A 278 9.17 -5.50 -11.27
CA LEU A 278 9.18 -4.03 -11.26
C LEU A 278 10.54 -3.49 -10.80
N LEU A 279 11.15 -4.11 -9.78
CA LEU A 279 12.49 -3.77 -9.32
C LEU A 279 13.53 -3.94 -10.42
N ARG A 280 13.50 -5.06 -11.18
CA ARG A 280 14.38 -5.28 -12.34
C ARG A 280 14.16 -4.27 -13.46
N GLN A 281 12.94 -3.75 -13.59
CA GLN A 281 12.59 -2.71 -14.57
C GLN A 281 12.89 -1.28 -14.08
N GLY A 282 13.62 -1.12 -12.97
CA GLY A 282 14.06 0.18 -12.48
C GLY A 282 12.99 0.94 -11.68
N ALA A 283 12.11 0.22 -10.97
CA ALA A 283 11.19 0.85 -10.03
C ALA A 283 11.95 1.60 -8.93
N ARG A 284 11.53 2.84 -8.66
CA ARG A 284 12.07 3.68 -7.59
C ARG A 284 11.69 3.09 -6.24
N VAL A 285 12.72 2.67 -5.51
CA VAL A 285 12.60 2.14 -4.15
C VAL A 285 12.69 3.27 -3.12
N ASN A 286 13.54 4.26 -3.39
CA ASN A 286 13.82 5.38 -2.50
C ASN A 286 13.11 6.65 -2.98
N PHE A 287 12.66 7.44 -2.01
CA PHE A 287 11.90 8.67 -2.21
C PHE A 287 12.68 9.86 -1.64
N PRO A 288 12.43 11.09 -2.14
CA PRO A 288 13.07 12.29 -1.60
C PRO A 288 12.73 12.49 -0.11
N PRO A 289 13.56 13.23 0.64
CA PRO A 289 13.34 13.46 2.07
C PRO A 289 12.04 14.22 2.37
N ASP A 290 11.54 15.01 1.43
CA ASP A 290 10.25 15.73 1.56
C ASP A 290 9.04 14.80 1.41
N TYR A 291 9.25 13.52 1.08
CA TYR A 291 8.19 12.54 0.98
C TYR A 291 7.69 12.13 2.37
N GLN A 292 6.57 12.72 2.78
CA GLN A 292 5.98 12.51 4.10
C GLN A 292 5.10 11.24 4.21
N LYS A 293 5.02 10.42 3.15
CA LYS A 293 4.10 9.26 3.10
C LYS A 293 4.86 7.95 3.32
N ALA A 294 4.12 6.84 3.44
CA ALA A 294 4.71 5.53 3.67
C ALA A 294 5.58 5.11 2.48
N THR A 295 6.79 4.60 2.72
CA THR A 295 7.62 4.01 1.66
C THR A 295 7.18 2.56 1.35
N PRO A 296 7.57 1.98 0.20
CA PRO A 296 7.28 0.58 -0.11
C PRO A 296 7.83 -0.38 0.94
N LEU A 297 8.99 -0.08 1.51
CA LEU A 297 9.58 -0.87 2.60
C LEU A 297 8.70 -0.85 3.86
N GLN A 298 8.21 0.32 4.25
CA GLN A 298 7.32 0.44 5.42
C GLN A 298 5.98 -0.31 5.21
N LEU A 299 5.43 -0.30 4.00
CA LEU A 299 4.23 -1.08 3.67
C LEU A 299 4.49 -2.60 3.70
N ALA A 300 5.65 -3.05 3.20
CA ALA A 300 6.04 -4.45 3.26
C ALA A 300 6.17 -4.94 4.71
N VAL A 301 6.76 -4.11 5.57
CA VAL A 301 6.84 -4.37 7.01
C VAL A 301 5.47 -4.42 7.66
N LEU A 302 4.56 -3.51 7.32
CA LEU A 302 3.20 -3.48 7.86
C LEU A 302 2.42 -4.76 7.51
N LYS A 303 2.67 -5.32 6.33
CA LYS A 303 2.08 -6.60 5.89
C LYS A 303 2.68 -7.80 6.65
N GLY A 304 3.93 -7.67 7.07
CA GLY A 304 4.67 -8.67 7.84
C GLY A 304 5.25 -9.81 6.99
N ASP A 305 5.57 -9.51 5.73
CA ASP A 305 6.14 -10.45 4.76
C ASP A 305 7.68 -10.33 4.73
N PRO A 306 8.43 -11.24 5.39
CA PRO A 306 9.89 -11.14 5.48
C PRO A 306 10.59 -11.27 4.12
N GLU A 307 10.04 -12.07 3.20
CA GLU A 307 10.60 -12.22 1.86
C GLU A 307 10.51 -10.92 1.04
N LEU A 308 9.39 -10.20 1.18
CA LEU A 308 9.17 -8.93 0.51
C LEU A 308 10.13 -7.85 1.04
N VAL A 309 10.34 -7.83 2.36
CA VAL A 309 11.30 -6.93 3.01
C VAL A 309 12.73 -7.23 2.55
N ARG A 310 13.14 -8.50 2.51
CA ARG A 310 14.45 -8.90 1.95
C ARG A 310 14.63 -8.40 0.53
N MET A 311 13.66 -8.65 -0.36
CA MET A 311 13.77 -8.21 -1.75
C MET A 311 13.92 -6.69 -1.90
N LEU A 312 13.22 -5.90 -1.07
CA LEU A 312 13.33 -4.44 -1.10
C LEU A 312 14.68 -3.96 -0.55
N ILE A 313 15.18 -4.59 0.52
CA ILE A 313 16.52 -4.30 1.07
C ILE A 313 17.60 -4.64 0.05
N ASP A 314 17.52 -5.80 -0.60
CA ASP A 314 18.46 -6.23 -1.64
C ASP A 314 18.44 -5.29 -2.85
N ALA A 315 17.29 -4.66 -3.13
CA ALA A 315 17.14 -3.63 -4.16
C ALA A 315 17.63 -2.24 -3.71
N GLY A 316 18.19 -2.10 -2.51
CA GLY A 316 18.77 -0.86 -2.00
C GLY A 316 17.76 0.08 -1.35
N ALA A 317 16.67 -0.44 -0.77
CA ALA A 317 15.75 0.36 0.04
C ALA A 317 16.46 1.02 1.22
N ASP A 318 16.21 2.31 1.41
CA ASP A 318 16.67 3.03 2.60
C ASP A 318 15.87 2.58 3.83
N VAL A 319 16.52 1.81 4.69
CA VAL A 319 15.97 1.28 5.94
C VAL A 319 15.68 2.37 6.98
N ASN A 320 16.35 3.53 6.86
CA ASN A 320 16.23 4.65 7.79
C ASN A 320 15.31 5.75 7.28
N ALA A 321 14.70 5.58 6.10
CA ALA A 321 13.66 6.47 5.61
C ALA A 321 12.52 6.56 6.63
N SER A 322 12.16 7.79 6.99
CA SER A 322 11.13 8.11 7.98
C SER A 322 9.99 8.88 7.35
N SER A 323 8.81 8.72 7.92
CA SER A 323 7.66 9.59 7.66
C SER A 323 7.16 10.18 8.98
N PRO A 324 6.63 11.41 9.00
CA PRO A 324 6.20 12.07 10.23
C PRO A 324 5.06 11.32 10.96
N ILE A 325 4.27 10.54 10.21
CA ILE A 325 3.09 9.83 10.74
C ILE A 325 3.44 8.41 11.21
N ILE A 326 4.21 7.67 10.40
CA ILE A 326 4.46 6.24 10.62
C ILE A 326 5.83 6.00 11.27
N GLY A 327 6.78 6.92 11.10
CA GLY A 327 8.16 6.79 11.56
C GLY A 327 9.02 6.02 10.55
N THR A 328 10.10 5.41 11.03
CA THR A 328 10.96 4.51 10.24
C THR A 328 10.39 3.10 10.16
N ALA A 329 10.94 2.24 9.30
CA ALA A 329 10.57 0.83 9.21
C ALA A 329 10.63 0.12 10.58
N LEU A 330 11.63 0.44 11.42
CA LEU A 330 11.73 -0.08 12.78
C LEU A 330 10.58 0.36 13.70
N HIS A 331 10.10 1.60 13.58
CA HIS A 331 8.92 2.04 14.34
C HIS A 331 7.68 1.20 13.97
N VAL A 332 7.53 0.88 12.68
CA VAL A 332 6.43 0.02 12.22
C VAL A 332 6.54 -1.36 12.84
N VAL A 333 7.67 -2.09 12.71
CA VAL A 333 7.80 -3.46 13.25
C VAL A 333 7.47 -3.54 14.75
N CYS A 334 7.81 -2.48 15.50
CA CYS A 334 7.57 -2.41 16.94
C CYS A 334 6.10 -2.18 17.33
N ALA A 335 5.25 -1.75 16.39
CA ALA A 335 3.82 -1.59 16.61
C ALA A 335 3.10 -2.93 16.83
N ASP A 336 1.89 -2.87 17.36
CA ASP A 336 1.09 -4.06 17.69
C ASP A 336 0.67 -4.86 16.44
N ASN A 337 0.55 -6.17 16.62
CA ASN A 337 -0.09 -7.10 15.68
C ASN A 337 0.60 -7.32 14.33
N ILE A 338 1.93 -7.24 14.27
CA ILE A 338 2.71 -7.54 13.05
C ILE A 338 3.15 -9.02 13.04
N PRO A 339 2.84 -9.79 11.99
CA PRO A 339 3.32 -11.16 11.86
C PRO A 339 4.83 -11.18 11.59
N ASN A 340 5.50 -12.25 12.01
CA ASN A 340 6.94 -12.47 11.78
C ASN A 340 7.86 -11.35 12.32
N ARG A 341 7.44 -10.64 13.37
CA ARG A 341 8.15 -9.50 13.96
C ARG A 341 9.65 -9.74 14.20
N LEU A 342 10.00 -10.92 14.74
CA LEU A 342 11.40 -11.25 15.08
C LEU A 342 12.28 -11.30 13.83
N ASP A 343 11.81 -11.97 12.77
CA ASP A 343 12.54 -12.11 11.52
C ASP A 343 12.68 -10.77 10.81
N LEU A 344 11.63 -9.94 10.83
CA LEU A 344 11.64 -8.58 10.27
C LEU A 344 12.60 -7.66 11.02
N LEU A 345 12.59 -7.69 12.36
CA LEU A 345 13.54 -6.94 13.17
C LEU A 345 14.97 -7.35 12.87
N GLN A 346 15.23 -8.66 12.82
CA GLN A 346 16.56 -9.17 12.53
C GLN A 346 17.05 -8.68 11.17
N GLN A 347 16.22 -8.78 10.12
CA GLN A 347 16.58 -8.34 8.78
C GLN A 347 16.85 -6.83 8.70
N LEU A 348 15.98 -6.00 9.28
CA LEU A 348 16.16 -4.54 9.27
C LEU A 348 17.43 -4.13 10.04
N LEU A 349 17.66 -4.72 11.20
CA LEU A 349 18.83 -4.40 12.02
C LEU A 349 20.14 -4.90 11.37
N GLU A 350 20.13 -6.08 10.74
CA GLU A 350 21.26 -6.59 9.96
C GLU A 350 21.55 -5.71 8.74
N ALA A 351 20.51 -5.14 8.12
CA ALA A 351 20.63 -4.17 7.02
C ALA A 351 21.08 -2.77 7.46
N GLY A 352 21.32 -2.56 8.77
CA GLY A 352 21.83 -1.30 9.30
C GLY A 352 20.77 -0.28 9.69
N ALA A 353 19.56 -0.73 10.05
CA ALA A 353 18.54 0.17 10.58
C ALA A 353 18.93 0.74 11.96
N ASP A 354 18.76 2.04 12.12
CA ASP A 354 19.18 2.78 13.29
C ASP A 354 18.02 2.87 14.31
N PRO A 355 18.13 2.26 15.52
CA PRO A 355 17.05 2.27 16.51
C PRO A 355 16.85 3.63 17.20
N ASN A 356 17.75 4.59 16.94
CA ASN A 356 17.78 5.91 17.58
C ASN A 356 17.40 7.04 16.62
N VAL A 357 16.82 6.76 15.45
CA VAL A 357 16.36 7.81 14.53
C VAL A 357 15.26 8.62 15.22
N LEU A 358 15.47 9.93 15.27
CA LEU A 358 14.47 10.89 15.72
C LEU A 358 13.61 11.29 14.54
N VAL A 359 12.29 11.15 14.70
CA VAL A 359 11.33 11.56 13.69
C VAL A 359 10.49 12.69 14.28
N GLU A 360 10.60 13.86 13.67
CA GLU A 360 9.78 15.01 14.03
C GLU A 360 8.37 14.82 13.48
N SER A 361 7.37 15.25 14.24
CA SER A 361 5.96 15.19 13.84
C SER A 361 5.44 16.61 13.64
N ASP A 362 4.60 16.82 12.62
CA ASP A 362 4.12 18.16 12.26
C ASP A 362 3.21 18.79 13.33
N GLU A 363 2.49 17.99 14.10
CA GLU A 363 1.45 18.44 15.04
C GLU A 363 1.77 18.17 16.53
N GLY A 364 3.02 17.84 16.89
CA GLY A 364 3.29 17.44 18.27
C GLY A 364 4.75 17.14 18.64
N PRO A 365 4.98 16.58 19.86
CA PRO A 365 6.30 16.13 20.26
C PRO A 365 6.81 15.05 19.29
N PRO A 366 8.13 14.91 19.12
CA PRO A 366 8.71 13.92 18.21
C PRO A 366 8.15 12.52 18.49
N LEU A 367 8.09 11.69 17.45
CA LEU A 367 7.68 10.31 17.62
C LEU A 367 8.51 9.64 18.71
N ARG A 368 7.84 8.76 19.46
CA ARG A 368 8.51 8.01 20.53
C ARG A 368 9.64 7.21 19.91
N PRO A 369 10.82 7.13 20.54
CA PRO A 369 11.90 6.29 20.04
C PRO A 369 11.43 4.84 19.92
N VAL A 370 12.01 4.09 18.98
CA VAL A 370 11.62 2.70 18.64
C VAL A 370 11.41 1.83 19.89
N LEU A 371 12.33 1.91 20.85
CA LEU A 371 12.25 1.15 22.10
C LEU A 371 11.06 1.59 22.99
N ALA A 372 10.77 2.90 23.07
CA ALA A 372 9.60 3.39 23.79
C ALA A 372 8.30 2.95 23.11
N GLU A 373 8.24 3.02 21.78
CA GLU A 373 7.05 2.61 21.03
C GLU A 373 6.78 1.11 21.25
N TYR A 374 7.80 0.25 21.14
CA TYR A 374 7.68 -1.17 21.41
C TYR A 374 7.10 -1.48 22.81
N LEU A 375 7.62 -0.80 23.84
CA LEU A 375 7.18 -0.97 25.23
C LEU A 375 5.77 -0.43 25.47
N ALA A 376 5.37 0.63 24.76
CA ALA A 376 4.06 1.24 24.89
C ALA A 376 2.97 0.52 24.11
N SER A 377 3.30 -0.13 22.99
CA SER A 377 2.35 -0.93 22.21
C SER A 377 2.12 -2.29 22.88
N ASN A 378 3.18 -2.99 23.28
CA ASN A 378 3.09 -4.35 23.83
C ASN A 378 2.89 -4.37 25.36
N GLU A 379 1.85 -3.70 25.86
CA GLU A 379 1.59 -3.57 27.30
C GLU A 379 1.37 -4.91 28.02
N ALA A 380 0.82 -5.92 27.32
CA ALA A 380 0.48 -7.21 27.93
C ALA A 380 1.72 -8.10 28.19
N GLN A 381 2.60 -8.26 27.20
CA GLN A 381 3.78 -9.14 27.27
C GLN A 381 4.92 -8.64 26.35
N PRO A 382 5.81 -7.76 26.82
CA PRO A 382 7.00 -7.38 26.07
C PRO A 382 7.96 -8.57 26.01
N CYS A 383 8.23 -9.07 24.79
CA CYS A 383 9.21 -10.14 24.58
C CYS A 383 10.63 -9.63 24.92
N PRO A 384 11.38 -10.27 25.84
CA PRO A 384 12.72 -9.84 26.22
C PRO A 384 13.72 -10.00 25.08
N VAL A 385 13.49 -10.93 24.15
CA VAL A 385 14.35 -11.15 22.97
C VAL A 385 14.39 -9.91 22.07
N VAL A 386 13.24 -9.27 21.84
CA VAL A 386 13.16 -8.04 21.03
C VAL A 386 13.90 -6.89 21.70
N VAL A 387 13.73 -6.72 23.01
CA VAL A 387 14.42 -5.67 23.77
C VAL A 387 15.93 -5.88 23.72
N ASN A 388 16.39 -7.11 23.97
CA ASN A 388 17.81 -7.46 23.88
C ASN A 388 18.36 -7.24 22.47
N MET A 389 17.58 -7.53 21.42
CA MET A 389 17.96 -7.28 20.04
C MET A 389 18.13 -5.79 19.77
N LEU A 390 17.16 -4.95 20.12
CA LEU A 390 17.26 -3.50 19.96
C LEU A 390 18.45 -2.92 20.75
N LEU A 391 18.68 -3.38 21.98
CA LEU A 391 19.81 -2.96 22.82
C LEU A 391 21.16 -3.38 22.22
N ARG A 392 21.23 -4.60 21.66
CA ARG A 392 22.41 -5.16 20.97
C ARG A 392 22.82 -4.30 19.78
N TYR A 393 21.85 -3.75 19.05
CA TYR A 393 22.08 -2.82 17.94
C TYR A 393 22.14 -1.35 18.38
N GLY A 394 22.32 -1.06 19.68
CA GLY A 394 22.66 0.28 20.15
C GLY A 394 21.48 1.17 20.54
N ALA A 395 20.27 0.63 20.77
CA ALA A 395 19.13 1.41 21.25
C ALA A 395 19.45 2.11 22.59
N LYS A 396 19.31 3.43 22.65
CA LYS A 396 19.58 4.23 23.85
C LYS A 396 18.49 4.02 24.90
N VAL A 397 18.91 3.97 26.16
CA VAL A 397 17.99 3.89 27.31
C VAL A 397 18.16 5.13 28.17
N VAL A 398 17.21 6.05 28.04
CA VAL A 398 17.20 7.33 28.74
C VAL A 398 16.03 7.34 29.73
N MET A 399 16.33 7.31 31.02
CA MET A 399 15.33 7.33 32.11
C MET A 399 14.88 8.76 32.44
N LYS A 400 14.46 9.48 31.40
CA LYS A 400 13.90 10.83 31.45
C LYS A 400 12.54 10.84 30.74
N THR A 401 11.78 11.91 30.91
CA THR A 401 10.56 12.15 30.12
C THR A 401 10.92 12.62 28.71
N GLN A 402 10.06 12.34 27.73
CA GLN A 402 10.24 12.77 26.33
C GLN A 402 10.35 14.29 26.16
N PHE A 403 9.79 15.05 27.10
CA PHE A 403 9.89 16.50 27.14
C PHE A 403 11.31 16.99 27.48
N ARG A 404 12.05 16.28 28.34
CA ARG A 404 13.41 16.66 28.72
C ARG A 404 14.48 16.10 27.79
N ASP A 405 14.18 14.97 27.16
CA ASP A 405 15.09 14.29 26.24
C ASP A 405 14.24 13.53 25.23
N PRO A 406 14.43 13.74 23.91
CA PRO A 406 13.59 13.12 22.89
C PRO A 406 13.67 11.58 22.92
N HIS A 407 14.75 11.01 23.48
CA HIS A 407 14.89 9.57 23.67
C HIS A 407 14.30 9.04 24.99
N GLY A 408 13.57 9.86 25.75
CA GLY A 408 13.04 9.53 27.07
C GLY A 408 12.08 8.33 27.08
N LEU A 409 12.33 7.38 27.98
CA LEU A 409 11.54 6.15 28.16
C LEU A 409 10.66 6.15 29.42
N LEU A 410 10.79 7.15 30.30
CA LEU A 410 10.21 7.10 31.65
C LEU A 410 8.68 6.91 31.65
N ASN A 411 7.97 7.52 30.69
CA ASN A 411 6.51 7.41 30.56
C ASN A 411 6.07 6.02 30.10
N CYS A 412 6.95 5.26 29.46
CA CYS A 412 6.65 3.94 28.90
C CYS A 412 6.95 2.81 29.89
N LEU A 413 7.56 3.09 31.05
CA LEU A 413 7.89 2.07 32.05
C LEU A 413 6.65 1.52 32.77
N GLN A 414 5.47 2.12 32.61
CA GLN A 414 4.24 1.61 33.21
C GLN A 414 3.95 0.15 32.80
N SER A 415 4.13 -0.18 31.51
CA SER A 415 3.94 -1.54 31.00
C SER A 415 5.01 -2.50 31.51
N VAL A 416 6.23 -2.01 31.67
CA VAL A 416 7.39 -2.79 32.12
C VAL A 416 7.39 -3.04 33.63
N ALA A 417 6.62 -2.26 34.41
CA ALA A 417 6.57 -2.40 35.86
C ALA A 417 6.12 -3.81 36.31
N GLN A 418 5.35 -4.53 35.49
CA GLN A 418 4.89 -5.90 35.75
C GLN A 418 5.86 -6.98 35.24
N HIS A 419 6.82 -6.62 34.39
CA HIS A 419 7.73 -7.54 33.71
C HIS A 419 9.18 -7.33 34.18
N GLU A 420 9.56 -8.08 35.21
CA GLU A 420 10.81 -7.89 35.96
C GLU A 420 12.07 -8.01 35.09
N ASP A 421 12.07 -8.98 34.17
CA ASP A 421 13.18 -9.29 33.27
C ASP A 421 13.53 -8.11 32.35
N VAL A 422 12.49 -7.51 31.78
CA VAL A 422 12.62 -6.36 30.87
C VAL A 422 13.02 -5.12 31.67
N PHE A 423 12.49 -4.96 32.89
CA PHE A 423 12.88 -3.85 33.75
C PHE A 423 14.38 -3.87 34.10
N LEU A 424 14.90 -5.03 34.53
CA LEU A 424 16.31 -5.19 34.88
C LEU A 424 17.24 -5.00 33.69
N THR A 425 16.89 -5.53 32.52
CA THR A 425 17.70 -5.34 31.28
C THR A 425 17.76 -3.87 30.85
N LEU A 426 16.67 -3.12 31.02
CA LEU A 426 16.67 -1.67 30.79
C LEU A 426 17.50 -0.93 31.83
N LEU A 427 17.47 -1.31 33.11
CA LEU A 427 18.33 -0.70 34.14
C LEU A 427 19.82 -0.88 33.85
N ASP A 428 20.21 -2.08 33.42
CA ASP A 428 21.57 -2.41 32.99
C ASP A 428 22.04 -1.61 31.77
N ALA A 429 21.10 -1.15 30.95
CA ALA A 429 21.35 -0.40 29.72
C ALA A 429 21.20 1.13 29.89
N ALA A 430 20.72 1.60 31.04
CA ALA A 430 20.38 2.99 31.27
C ALA A 430 21.61 3.91 31.29
N GLU A 431 21.52 5.03 30.55
CA GLU A 431 22.61 6.00 30.40
C GLU A 431 22.45 7.25 31.25
N SER A 432 21.22 7.71 31.43
CA SER A 432 20.93 8.93 32.16
C SER A 432 19.59 8.85 32.87
N PHE A 433 19.49 9.55 34.00
CA PHE A 433 18.35 9.50 34.90
C PHE A 433 17.88 10.91 35.25
N ASP A 434 16.57 11.08 35.43
CA ASP A 434 15.99 12.30 36.00
C ASP A 434 15.42 12.02 37.39
N THR A 435 16.16 12.37 38.43
CA THR A 435 15.79 12.11 39.83
C THR A 435 14.48 12.79 40.23
N CYS A 436 14.18 13.98 39.70
CA CYS A 436 12.95 14.70 40.02
C CYS A 436 11.72 13.99 39.45
N MET A 437 11.80 13.56 38.20
CA MET A 437 10.67 12.89 37.52
C MET A 437 10.49 11.46 38.02
N ILE A 438 11.58 10.72 38.30
CA ILE A 438 11.54 9.37 38.88
C ILE A 438 10.89 9.40 40.28
N ARG A 439 11.20 10.40 41.11
CA ARG A 439 10.58 10.52 42.44
C ARG A 439 9.06 10.77 42.36
N ARG A 440 8.63 11.52 41.34
CA ARG A 440 7.22 11.91 41.14
C ARG A 440 6.43 10.91 40.29
N SER A 441 7.07 9.90 39.71
CA SER A 441 6.42 8.96 38.82
C SER A 441 5.43 8.08 39.60
N GLN A 442 4.15 8.12 39.21
CA GLN A 442 3.12 7.24 39.75
C GLN A 442 3.11 5.86 39.07
N PHE A 443 3.81 5.72 37.95
CA PHE A 443 3.85 4.52 37.11
C PHE A 443 4.75 3.40 37.64
N LEU A 444 5.57 3.67 38.66
CA LEU A 444 6.58 2.74 39.19
C LEU A 444 6.25 2.36 40.64
N THR A 445 6.47 1.08 40.97
CA THR A 445 6.36 0.60 42.36
C THR A 445 7.40 1.26 43.26
N GLU A 446 7.15 1.29 44.57
CA GLU A 446 8.09 1.89 45.54
C GLU A 446 9.48 1.25 45.48
N ALA A 447 9.56 -0.08 45.32
CA ALA A 447 10.81 -0.80 45.20
C ALA A 447 11.58 -0.42 43.92
N GLN A 448 10.89 -0.32 42.78
CA GLN A 448 11.50 0.10 41.51
C GLN A 448 11.99 1.55 41.56
N ARG A 449 11.21 2.46 42.17
CA ARG A 449 11.61 3.86 42.41
C ARG A 449 12.86 3.94 43.28
N ALA A 450 12.94 3.14 44.35
CA ALA A 450 14.10 3.11 45.22
C ALA A 450 15.37 2.68 44.47
N VAL A 451 15.29 1.63 43.63
CA VAL A 451 16.44 1.16 42.84
C VAL A 451 16.88 2.19 41.79
N LEU A 452 15.94 2.78 41.06
CA LEU A 452 16.25 3.84 40.09
C LEU A 452 16.88 5.06 40.76
N MET A 453 16.39 5.45 41.93
CA MET A 453 16.96 6.56 42.71
C MET A 453 18.38 6.24 43.18
N GLN A 454 18.63 5.03 43.67
CA GLN A 454 19.97 4.60 44.07
C GLN A 454 20.95 4.62 42.88
N LEU A 455 20.55 4.09 41.73
CA LEU A 455 21.35 4.12 40.51
C LEU A 455 21.59 5.55 39.98
N ALA A 456 20.62 6.45 40.14
CA ALA A 456 20.76 7.84 39.73
C ALA A 456 21.69 8.66 40.64
N THR A 457 21.77 8.33 41.94
CA THR A 457 22.65 9.01 42.91
C THR A 457 24.06 8.42 43.00
N CYS A 458 24.21 7.15 42.63
CA CYS A 458 25.48 6.45 42.67
C CYS A 458 26.19 6.53 41.31
N PRO A 459 27.53 6.61 41.27
CA PRO A 459 28.25 6.46 40.02
C PRO A 459 28.00 5.06 39.43
N LEU A 460 27.75 5.00 38.12
CA LEU A 460 27.53 3.75 37.41
C LEU A 460 28.73 2.81 37.58
N PRO A 461 28.52 1.50 37.70
CA PRO A 461 29.61 0.54 37.82
C PRO A 461 30.50 0.56 36.57
N LEU A 462 31.80 0.31 36.75
CA LEU A 462 32.78 0.42 35.65
C LEU A 462 32.44 -0.53 34.47
N SER A 463 31.81 -1.67 34.76
CA SER A 463 31.30 -2.61 33.75
C SER A 463 30.27 -1.99 32.80
N GLN A 464 29.33 -1.27 33.38
CA GLN A 464 28.28 -0.57 32.67
C GLN A 464 28.86 0.64 31.94
N GLN A 465 29.79 1.38 32.55
CA GLN A 465 30.47 2.49 31.88
C GLN A 465 31.24 2.02 30.63
N VAL A 466 31.98 0.92 30.72
CA VAL A 466 32.71 0.32 29.58
C VAL A 466 31.73 -0.16 28.51
N ARG A 467 30.63 -0.83 28.89
CA ARG A 467 29.59 -1.24 27.94
C ARG A 467 29.01 -0.03 27.20
N LEU A 468 28.62 1.02 27.93
CA LEU A 468 28.06 2.23 27.34
C LEU A 468 29.07 2.94 26.43
N TYR A 469 30.34 3.00 26.82
CA TYR A 469 31.41 3.55 25.99
C TYR A 469 31.55 2.78 24.67
N LEU A 470 31.60 1.45 24.71
CA LEU A 470 31.70 0.60 23.51
C LEU A 470 30.44 0.72 22.64
N ARG A 471 29.24 0.82 23.24
CA ARG A 471 27.99 1.06 22.50
C ARG A 471 27.98 2.42 21.81
N ARG A 472 28.51 3.47 22.45
CA ARG A 472 28.64 4.79 21.82
C ARG A 472 29.68 4.82 20.70
N LEU A 473 30.75 4.05 20.83
CA LEU A 473 31.80 3.98 19.80
C LEU A 473 31.39 3.17 18.58
N PHE A 474 30.79 1.99 18.78
CA PHE A 474 30.50 1.06 17.69
C PHE A 474 29.06 1.12 17.19
N GLY A 475 28.15 1.75 17.95
CA GLY A 475 26.75 1.92 17.59
C GLY A 475 26.12 0.62 17.11
N ASN A 476 25.59 0.65 15.90
CA ASN A 476 24.82 -0.44 15.30
C ASN A 476 25.73 -1.55 14.73
N ARG A 477 27.04 -1.32 14.63
CA ARG A 477 28.04 -2.29 14.15
C ARG A 477 28.62 -3.17 15.27
N LEU A 478 28.26 -2.89 16.53
CA LEU A 478 28.72 -3.65 17.68
C LEU A 478 28.49 -5.17 17.55
N PRO A 479 27.35 -5.66 17.04
CA PRO A 479 27.12 -7.10 16.87
C PRO A 479 28.11 -7.78 15.91
N GLN A 480 28.53 -7.07 14.87
CA GLN A 480 29.47 -7.56 13.86
C GLN A 480 30.91 -7.52 14.37
N LEU A 481 31.25 -6.51 15.18
CA LEU A 481 32.61 -6.30 15.70
C LEU A 481 32.91 -7.08 16.99
N ALA A 482 31.88 -7.35 17.82
CA ALA A 482 32.02 -8.08 19.07
C ALA A 482 32.80 -9.40 18.99
N PRO A 483 32.58 -10.30 18.00
CA PRO A 483 33.34 -11.55 17.90
C PRO A 483 34.82 -11.35 17.51
N HIS A 484 35.16 -10.23 16.88
CA HIS A 484 36.54 -9.92 16.46
C HIS A 484 37.36 -9.25 17.57
N LEU A 485 36.72 -8.79 18.65
CA LEU A 485 37.43 -8.22 19.79
C LEU A 485 38.14 -9.34 20.59
N PRO A 486 39.39 -9.14 21.02
CA PRO A 486 40.15 -10.09 21.82
C PRO A 486 39.65 -10.11 23.28
N LEU A 487 38.38 -10.49 23.47
CA LEU A 487 37.68 -10.53 24.75
C LEU A 487 37.23 -11.96 25.06
N PRO A 488 37.20 -12.37 26.35
CA PRO A 488 36.57 -13.61 26.77
C PRO A 488 35.11 -13.70 26.30
N LYS A 489 34.65 -14.91 25.94
CA LYS A 489 33.29 -15.17 25.45
C LYS A 489 32.19 -14.62 26.36
N LEU A 490 32.39 -14.66 27.69
CA LEU A 490 31.45 -14.10 28.67
C LEU A 490 31.31 -12.58 28.56
N LEU A 491 32.40 -11.85 28.33
CA LEU A 491 32.36 -10.40 28.12
C LEU A 491 31.78 -10.04 26.75
N GLN A 492 32.05 -10.85 25.72
CA GLN A 492 31.39 -10.71 24.42
C GLN A 492 29.87 -10.86 24.54
N GLN A 493 29.40 -11.90 25.26
CA GLN A 493 27.96 -12.11 25.54
C GLN A 493 27.34 -10.98 26.37
N TYR A 494 28.09 -10.43 27.33
CA TYR A 494 27.67 -9.28 28.12
C TYR A 494 27.54 -8.01 27.25
N LEU A 495 28.43 -7.80 26.28
CA LEU A 495 28.35 -6.64 25.37
C LEU A 495 27.22 -6.78 24.34
N THR A 496 26.92 -7.99 23.87
CA THR A 496 25.92 -8.22 22.83
C THR A 496 24.51 -8.54 23.36
N TYR A 497 24.26 -8.42 24.67
CA TYR A 497 22.97 -8.82 25.28
C TYR A 497 22.52 -10.23 24.83
N GLY A 498 23.46 -11.17 24.74
CA GLY A 498 23.16 -12.54 24.29
C GLY A 498 22.27 -13.31 25.28
N PRO A 499 21.68 -14.45 24.87
CA PRO A 499 20.75 -15.24 25.69
C PRO A 499 21.33 -15.74 27.03
N CYS A 500 22.64 -15.58 27.26
CA CYS A 500 23.35 -15.97 28.48
C CYS A 500 24.10 -14.79 29.16
N GLY A 501 23.91 -13.54 28.72
CA GLY A 501 24.68 -12.39 29.20
C GLY A 501 24.12 -11.80 30.49
N ALA A 502 24.73 -12.17 31.64
CA ALA A 502 24.52 -11.69 33.02
C ALA A 502 23.52 -12.45 33.93
N ARG A 503 22.79 -13.46 33.43
CA ARG A 503 21.76 -14.14 34.23
C ARG A 503 22.13 -15.47 34.88
N ALA A 504 23.36 -15.95 34.75
CA ALA A 504 23.78 -17.17 35.44
C ALA A 504 23.83 -17.03 36.98
N GLN A 505 23.49 -15.88 37.57
CA GLN A 505 23.62 -15.60 39.01
C GLN A 505 22.35 -15.13 39.72
N LEU A 506 21.25 -14.84 39.02
CA LEU A 506 19.98 -14.44 39.66
C LEU A 506 18.95 -15.56 39.49
N ALA A 507 18.56 -16.17 40.61
CA ALA A 507 17.69 -17.34 40.62
C ALA A 507 16.27 -16.99 40.12
N PRO A 508 15.68 -17.77 39.20
CA PRO A 508 14.46 -17.41 38.45
C PRO A 508 13.14 -17.44 39.25
N HIS A 509 13.17 -17.57 40.58
CA HIS A 509 11.97 -17.79 41.41
C HIS A 509 11.86 -16.89 42.64
N LEU A 510 12.63 -15.80 42.74
CA LEU A 510 12.51 -14.86 43.87
C LEU A 510 11.53 -13.70 43.56
N PRO A 511 10.77 -13.21 44.57
CA PRO A 511 9.90 -12.04 44.41
C PRO A 511 10.70 -10.75 44.21
N LEU A 512 10.16 -9.81 43.42
CA LEU A 512 10.76 -8.50 43.04
C LEU A 512 11.61 -7.82 44.11
N PRO A 513 11.17 -7.67 45.39
CA PRO A 513 11.98 -6.96 46.39
C PRO A 513 13.28 -7.69 46.71
N LYS A 514 13.27 -9.03 46.71
CA LYS A 514 14.46 -9.85 46.95
C LYS A 514 15.38 -9.90 45.73
N LEU A 515 14.84 -9.89 44.51
CA LEU A 515 15.65 -9.78 43.29
C LEU A 515 16.30 -8.41 43.16
N LEU A 516 15.58 -7.33 43.46
CA LEU A 516 16.14 -5.98 43.50
C LEU A 516 17.20 -5.85 44.60
N GLN A 517 16.98 -6.46 45.77
CA GLN A 517 17.98 -6.53 46.83
C GLN A 517 19.21 -7.34 46.39
N GLN A 518 19.02 -8.49 45.71
CA GLN A 518 20.12 -9.27 45.13
C GLN A 518 20.86 -8.51 44.02
N TYR A 519 20.16 -7.75 43.18
CA TYR A 519 20.76 -6.90 42.16
C TYR A 519 21.61 -5.79 42.79
N LEU A 520 21.17 -5.22 43.91
CA LEU A 520 21.95 -4.24 44.66
C LEU A 520 23.15 -4.86 45.39
N THR A 521 23.03 -6.10 45.89
CA THR A 521 24.09 -6.78 46.67
C THR A 521 25.10 -7.54 45.81
N TYR A 522 24.67 -8.18 44.71
CA TYR A 522 25.48 -9.02 43.82
C TYR A 522 25.63 -8.44 42.40
N GLY A 523 24.92 -7.37 42.07
CA GLY A 523 25.16 -6.63 40.83
C GLY A 523 26.57 -6.03 40.81
N PRO A 524 26.98 -5.42 39.68
CA PRO A 524 28.35 -4.96 39.43
C PRO A 524 28.86 -3.81 40.34
N CYS A 525 28.19 -3.57 41.47
CA CYS A 525 28.52 -2.65 42.55
C CYS A 525 29.86 -2.94 43.26
N GLY A 526 30.53 -4.06 42.97
CA GLY A 526 31.75 -4.50 43.66
C GLY A 526 33.05 -3.75 43.30
N ALA A 527 33.13 -3.05 42.17
CA ALA A 527 34.35 -2.37 41.74
C ALA A 527 34.12 -0.86 41.58
N ARG A 528 34.48 -0.10 42.63
CA ARG A 528 34.49 1.37 42.63
C ARG A 528 35.81 1.89 42.05
N ALA A 529 35.85 2.09 40.75
CA ALA A 529 36.92 2.85 40.09
C ALA A 529 36.30 3.81 39.05
N GLN A 530 36.76 5.06 39.03
CA GLN A 530 36.35 6.08 38.06
C GLN A 530 37.26 6.01 36.82
N LEU A 531 36.65 6.04 35.63
CA LEU A 531 37.36 6.12 34.36
C LEU A 531 37.90 7.54 34.11
N ALA A 532 39.21 7.69 33.93
CA ALA A 532 39.82 8.94 33.50
C ALA A 532 39.68 9.11 31.96
N PRO A 533 39.33 10.30 31.45
CA PRO A 533 38.85 10.51 30.07
C PRO A 533 39.89 10.33 28.93
N HIS A 534 41.13 9.92 29.22
CA HIS A 534 42.22 9.89 28.23
C HIS A 534 42.98 8.55 28.11
N LEU A 535 42.43 7.42 28.57
CA LEU A 535 43.13 6.12 28.45
C LEU A 535 42.82 5.34 27.16
N PRO A 536 43.82 4.74 26.51
CA PRO A 536 43.62 3.87 25.35
C PRO A 536 42.98 2.53 25.75
N LEU A 537 42.14 1.99 24.85
CA LEU A 537 41.32 0.77 24.98
C LEU A 537 42.00 -0.46 25.64
N PRO A 538 43.30 -0.74 25.41
CA PRO A 538 44.00 -1.83 26.08
C PRO A 538 44.14 -1.64 27.60
N LYS A 539 44.39 -0.41 28.06
CA LYS A 539 44.58 -0.12 29.50
C LYS A 539 43.26 -0.10 30.27
N LEU A 540 42.15 0.23 29.60
CA LEU A 540 40.79 0.14 30.14
C LEU A 540 40.38 -1.31 30.42
N LEU A 541 40.68 -2.21 29.49
CA LEU A 541 40.47 -3.65 29.66
C LEU A 541 41.40 -4.26 30.71
N GLN A 542 42.64 -3.75 30.82
CA GLN A 542 43.60 -4.17 31.83
C GLN A 542 43.13 -3.80 33.25
N GLN A 543 42.59 -2.60 33.46
CA GLN A 543 41.95 -2.22 34.73
C GLN A 543 40.76 -3.13 35.07
N TYR A 544 39.97 -3.54 34.08
CA TYR A 544 38.85 -4.46 34.29
C TYR A 544 39.30 -5.86 34.72
N LEU A 545 40.36 -6.38 34.09
CA LEU A 545 40.95 -7.70 34.41
C LEU A 545 41.63 -7.71 35.78
N THR A 546 42.15 -6.58 36.27
CA THR A 546 42.76 -6.48 37.60
C THR A 546 41.74 -6.43 38.75
N TYR A 547 40.50 -6.02 38.51
CA TYR A 547 39.47 -5.84 39.54
C TYR A 547 38.29 -6.81 39.35
N GLY A 548 38.58 -8.10 39.10
CA GLY A 548 37.59 -9.13 38.78
C GLY A 548 36.30 -9.15 39.63
N PRO A 549 35.22 -9.78 39.14
CA PRO A 549 33.87 -9.67 39.68
C PRO A 549 33.65 -10.31 41.07
N CYS A 550 34.68 -10.88 41.68
CA CYS A 550 34.58 -11.59 42.95
C CYS A 550 35.50 -10.94 43.98
N GLY A 551 34.91 -10.21 44.93
CA GLY A 551 35.47 -10.09 46.26
C GLY A 551 35.47 -11.46 46.95
N ALA A 552 36.37 -12.35 46.55
CA ALA A 552 36.72 -13.54 47.29
C ALA A 552 38.25 -13.56 47.39
N ARG A 553 38.77 -13.34 48.60
CA ARG A 553 40.17 -13.58 48.96
C ARG A 553 40.58 -14.97 48.47
N ALA A 554 41.43 -15.05 47.45
CA ALA A 554 42.28 -16.22 47.28
C ALA A 554 43.57 -15.93 48.07
N GLN A 555 43.71 -16.59 49.22
CA GLN A 555 44.99 -16.74 49.89
C GLN A 555 45.95 -17.38 48.89
N PHE A 556 47.08 -16.72 48.63
CA PHE A 556 48.23 -17.38 48.04
C PHE A 556 48.75 -18.40 49.05
N GLY A 557 48.69 -19.67 48.67
CA GLY A 557 49.51 -20.77 49.19
C GLY A 557 50.18 -21.41 47.99
#